data_AF-A0A1F3YAF3-F1
#
_entry.id   AF-A0A1F3YAF3-F1
#
_cell.length_a   1.000
_cell.length_b   1.000
_cell.length_c   1.000
_cell.angle_alpha   90.00
_cell.angle_beta   90.00
_cell.angle_gamma   90.00
#
_symmetry.space_group_name_H-M   'P 1'
#
loop_
_entity.id
_entity.type
_entity.pdbx_description
1 polymer ?
#
loop_
_entity_poly.entity_id
_entity_poly.type
_entity_poly.pdbx_seq_one_letter_code
_entity_poly.pdbx_strand_id
1 'polypeptide(L)'
;MAKIADSKNQKITTSSTAEYFSKNLQQVGFSSQVKAVLTTLKEAVDNSLDACEDHGILPEVSVTVEKVGQGSLKNSDQIRVRVEDNGPGVETDDLPKVFGEYLASSKFGRGRCSRGQQGIGISAATTWAQLTSAIGARVISKTDKMRKAIACLVEVDIKNNKGVIKDRETIDWDRPSGLSVEFLIDGRIQLNGDAGLLNYLNGTALVNPHLTMHYKLPDLEPNTIERVSTIIPDIPKATEPHPHTMKLGEFIAHSHLFGRVKVNVWLKKGFSRIHEGVLKELVKSGGIKASLLEKSVDSLSEAEFKGLFMAIQNTQLMAPSTKSVLSIGEESLAKSIQRIGAVDFFSVVTRRPTICDFKPVQGEVAVARLEDRSVDGDGPVQVLRFANRVPLQFDKSSCAIVHAITSVNWRAYGLAQPREALPIGPYIVAVSVVSPFIKFKNASKETIDASDELVEEIRRTLIQAGQRLSKHIRREVKANEL
;
A
#
# COMPACT_ATOMS: atom_id res chain seq x y z
N MET A 1 -61.11 -27.02 0.41
CA MET A 1 -60.35 -26.05 -0.41
C MET A 1 -59.19 -25.52 0.41
N ALA A 2 -58.02 -26.16 0.31
CA ALA A 2 -56.79 -25.70 0.94
C ALA A 2 -56.10 -24.70 -0.01
N LYS A 3 -55.93 -23.45 0.42
CA LYS A 3 -55.10 -22.46 -0.26
C LYS A 3 -53.65 -22.84 -0.02
N ILE A 4 -52.99 -23.33 -1.06
CA ILE A 4 -51.54 -23.46 -1.12
C ILE A 4 -50.96 -22.05 -1.13
N ALA A 5 -50.04 -21.81 -0.20
CA ALA A 5 -49.39 -20.54 0.04
C ALA A 5 -48.55 -20.09 -1.17
N ASP A 6 -48.68 -18.81 -1.51
CA ASP A 6 -47.77 -18.06 -2.40
C ASP A 6 -46.32 -18.20 -1.91
N SER A 7 -45.54 -19.04 -2.56
CA SER A 7 -44.08 -18.97 -2.47
C SER A 7 -43.64 -17.69 -3.18
N LYS A 8 -43.34 -16.66 -2.38
CA LYS A 8 -42.78 -15.37 -2.84
C LYS A 8 -41.68 -15.59 -3.88
N ASN A 9 -41.93 -15.07 -5.06
CA ASN A 9 -41.02 -14.98 -6.20
C ASN A 9 -39.78 -14.16 -5.80
N GLN A 10 -38.72 -14.80 -5.30
CA GLN A 10 -37.45 -14.13 -5.00
C GLN A 10 -36.80 -13.70 -6.33
N LYS A 11 -36.98 -12.43 -6.70
CA LYS A 11 -36.27 -11.85 -7.85
C LYS A 11 -34.77 -11.78 -7.54
N ILE A 12 -33.96 -12.40 -8.39
CA ILE A 12 -32.50 -12.23 -8.40
C ILE A 12 -32.22 -10.76 -8.71
N THR A 13 -31.44 -10.09 -7.86
CA THR A 13 -31.02 -8.69 -8.05
C THR A 13 -29.51 -8.65 -8.30
N THR A 14 -29.08 -7.79 -9.22
CA THR A 14 -27.67 -7.51 -9.50
C THR A 14 -27.28 -6.21 -8.83
N SER A 15 -26.04 -6.13 -8.34
CA SER A 15 -25.47 -4.92 -7.73
C SER A 15 -24.20 -4.50 -8.45
N SER A 16 -24.02 -3.19 -8.57
CA SER A 16 -22.79 -2.62 -9.13
C SER A 16 -21.62 -2.79 -8.16
N THR A 17 -20.39 -2.59 -8.64
CA THR A 17 -19.19 -2.54 -7.78
C THR A 17 -19.31 -1.48 -6.69
N ALA A 18 -19.78 -0.28 -7.03
CA ALA A 18 -19.98 0.79 -6.06
C ALA A 18 -21.04 0.43 -5.02
N GLU A 19 -22.14 -0.23 -5.41
CA GLU A 19 -23.17 -0.69 -4.47
C GLU A 19 -22.66 -1.80 -3.54
N TYR A 20 -21.81 -2.70 -4.06
CA TYR A 20 -21.15 -3.69 -3.22
C TYR A 20 -20.26 -3.02 -2.18
N PHE A 21 -19.36 -2.12 -2.60
CA PHE A 21 -18.45 -1.46 -1.68
C PHE A 21 -19.15 -0.52 -0.72
N SER A 22 -20.18 0.23 -1.13
CA SER A 22 -20.93 1.12 -0.25
C SER A 22 -21.60 0.36 0.91
N LYS A 23 -22.00 -0.90 0.69
CA LYS A 23 -22.55 -1.79 1.74
C LYS A 23 -21.48 -2.53 2.53
N ASN A 24 -20.23 -2.57 2.05
CA ASN A 24 -19.14 -3.35 2.61
C ASN A 24 -17.88 -2.51 2.90
N LEU A 25 -18.04 -1.22 3.22
CA LEU A 25 -16.92 -0.29 3.43
C LEU A 25 -15.96 -0.74 4.54
N GLN A 26 -16.40 -1.59 5.47
CA GLN A 26 -15.55 -2.24 6.46
C GLN A 26 -14.41 -3.07 5.85
N GLN A 27 -14.59 -3.65 4.66
CA GLN A 27 -13.55 -4.46 3.99
C GLN A 27 -12.40 -3.61 3.45
N VAL A 28 -12.65 -2.32 3.22
CA VAL A 28 -11.70 -1.36 2.62
C VAL A 28 -11.20 -0.34 3.63
N GLY A 29 -11.37 -0.59 4.93
CA GLY A 29 -10.78 0.20 6.01
C GLY A 29 -11.74 1.09 6.81
N PHE A 30 -13.01 1.18 6.42
CA PHE A 30 -14.01 2.04 7.09
C PHE A 30 -14.86 1.23 8.09
N SER A 31 -14.21 0.46 8.96
CA SER A 31 -14.89 -0.41 9.93
C SER A 31 -15.21 0.29 11.27
N SER A 32 -14.60 1.45 11.53
CA SER A 32 -14.84 2.25 12.74
C SER A 32 -14.61 3.74 12.47
N GLN A 33 -15.17 4.61 13.32
CA GLN A 33 -15.04 6.07 13.21
C GLN A 33 -13.59 6.57 13.24
N VAL A 34 -12.71 5.91 14.01
CA VAL A 34 -11.27 6.23 14.06
C VAL A 34 -10.57 5.76 12.79
N LYS A 35 -10.85 4.52 12.36
CA LYS A 35 -10.25 3.95 11.14
C LYS A 35 -10.67 4.72 9.89
N ALA A 36 -11.90 5.22 9.83
CA ALA A 36 -12.41 6.00 8.69
C ALA A 36 -11.61 7.28 8.46
N VAL A 37 -11.32 8.05 9.53
CA VAL A 37 -10.51 9.28 9.43
C VAL A 37 -9.09 8.96 8.97
N LEU A 38 -8.45 7.98 9.61
CA LEU A 38 -7.09 7.59 9.26
C LEU A 38 -6.99 7.02 7.85
N THR A 39 -7.93 6.17 7.42
CA THR A 39 -7.96 5.61 6.06
C THR A 39 -8.16 6.70 5.02
N THR A 40 -9.06 7.66 5.27
CA THR A 40 -9.28 8.81 4.37
C THR A 40 -8.02 9.63 4.18
N LEU A 41 -7.36 9.98 5.30
CA LEU A 41 -6.09 10.70 5.27
C LEU A 41 -5.02 9.90 4.52
N LYS A 42 -4.90 8.62 4.84
CA LYS A 42 -3.91 7.71 4.25
C LYS A 42 -4.04 7.62 2.74
N GLU A 43 -5.24 7.38 2.23
CA GLU A 43 -5.45 7.23 0.78
C GLU A 43 -5.21 8.54 0.03
N ALA A 44 -5.50 9.70 0.64
CA ALA A 44 -5.21 11.00 0.05
C ALA A 44 -3.69 11.30 0.00
N VAL A 45 -2.97 11.05 1.10
CA VAL A 45 -1.51 11.25 1.16
C VAL A 45 -0.77 10.25 0.25
N ASP A 46 -1.16 8.98 0.24
CA ASP A 46 -0.56 7.94 -0.61
C ASP A 46 -0.69 8.30 -2.10
N ASN A 47 -1.86 8.81 -2.51
CA ASN A 47 -2.09 9.28 -3.89
C ASN A 47 -1.26 10.51 -4.24
N SER A 48 -1.15 11.47 -3.31
CA SER A 48 -0.33 12.69 -3.46
C SER A 48 1.14 12.33 -3.70
N LEU A 49 1.68 11.42 -2.88
CA LEU A 49 3.07 10.94 -3.00
C LEU A 49 3.32 10.21 -4.32
N ASP A 50 2.44 9.27 -4.68
CA ASP A 50 2.59 8.54 -5.94
C ASP A 50 2.52 9.50 -7.14
N ALA A 51 1.64 10.51 -7.12
CA ALA A 51 1.50 11.47 -8.21
C ALA A 51 2.74 12.34 -8.41
N CYS A 52 3.34 12.82 -7.31
CA CYS A 52 4.58 13.59 -7.33
C CYS A 52 5.75 12.74 -7.86
N GLU A 53 5.93 11.53 -7.31
CA GLU A 53 7.04 10.67 -7.69
C GLU A 53 6.94 10.18 -9.14
N ASP A 54 5.74 9.87 -9.64
CA ASP A 54 5.51 9.48 -11.03
C ASP A 54 5.90 10.58 -12.04
N HIS A 55 5.94 11.85 -11.60
CA HIS A 55 6.28 13.01 -12.42
C HIS A 55 7.65 13.60 -12.08
N GLY A 56 8.44 12.95 -11.22
CA GLY A 56 9.75 13.46 -10.83
C GLY A 56 9.68 14.79 -10.06
N ILE A 57 8.62 14.97 -9.26
CA ILE A 57 8.43 16.14 -8.40
C ILE A 57 8.78 15.75 -6.95
N LEU A 58 9.56 16.59 -6.26
CA LEU A 58 9.79 16.42 -4.82
C LEU A 58 8.49 16.77 -4.06
N PRO A 59 7.89 15.81 -3.34
CA PRO A 59 6.58 16.01 -2.77
C PRO A 59 6.63 17.01 -1.61
N GLU A 60 5.70 17.96 -1.67
CA GLU A 60 5.34 18.87 -0.60
C GLU A 60 3.85 18.72 -0.35
N VAL A 61 3.50 18.13 0.80
CA VAL A 61 2.13 17.75 1.12
C VAL A 61 1.68 18.49 2.37
N SER A 62 0.57 19.21 2.27
CA SER A 62 -0.09 19.88 3.37
C SER A 62 -1.31 19.09 3.83
N VAL A 63 -1.36 18.72 5.10
CA VAL A 63 -2.44 17.96 5.73
C VAL A 63 -3.15 18.84 6.74
N THR A 64 -4.47 18.92 6.67
CA THR A 64 -5.29 19.54 7.71
C THR A 64 -6.36 18.56 8.15
N VAL A 65 -6.41 18.26 9.44
CA VAL A 65 -7.50 17.48 10.05
C VAL A 65 -8.08 18.30 11.17
N GLU A 66 -9.37 18.59 11.11
CA GLU A 66 -10.04 19.43 12.11
C GLU A 66 -11.47 18.96 12.40
N LYS A 67 -11.92 19.19 13.63
CA LYS A 67 -13.30 19.01 14.04
C LYS A 67 -14.10 20.25 13.66
N VAL A 68 -15.07 20.09 12.77
CA VAL A 68 -15.89 21.21 12.27
C VAL A 68 -17.26 21.29 12.95
N GLY A 69 -17.69 20.23 13.63
CA GLY A 69 -18.97 20.20 14.32
C GLY A 69 -19.31 18.83 14.89
N GLN A 70 -20.58 18.67 15.26
CA GLN A 70 -21.13 17.40 15.68
C GLN A 70 -21.47 16.53 14.46
N GLY A 71 -21.11 15.24 14.51
CA GLY A 71 -21.40 14.31 13.43
C GLY A 71 -22.84 13.79 13.47
N SER A 72 -23.29 13.18 12.37
CA SER A 72 -24.63 12.60 12.26
C SER A 72 -24.75 11.24 12.97
N LEU A 73 -23.66 10.49 13.06
CA LEU A 73 -23.63 9.20 13.75
C LEU A 73 -23.53 9.38 15.28
N LYS A 74 -24.13 8.43 16.03
CA LYS A 74 -23.99 8.39 17.50
C LYS A 74 -22.51 8.43 17.86
N ASN A 75 -22.17 9.28 18.83
CA ASN A 75 -20.82 9.37 19.37
C ASN A 75 -19.77 9.80 18.32
N SER A 76 -20.15 10.45 17.22
CA SER A 76 -19.21 10.94 16.20
C SER A 76 -19.11 12.47 16.17
N ASP A 77 -17.99 12.93 15.62
CA ASP A 77 -17.78 14.33 15.27
C ASP A 77 -17.75 14.45 13.75
N GLN A 78 -18.14 15.62 13.25
CA GLN A 78 -17.95 15.96 11.84
C GLN A 78 -16.51 16.44 11.68
N ILE A 79 -15.73 15.70 10.91
CA ILE A 79 -14.30 15.90 10.71
C ILE A 79 -14.05 16.34 9.28
N ARG A 80 -13.27 17.41 9.12
CA ARG A 80 -12.69 17.80 7.84
C ARG A 80 -11.31 17.18 7.71
N VAL A 81 -11.08 16.44 6.63
CA VAL A 81 -9.76 15.96 6.22
C VAL A 81 -9.42 16.60 4.89
N ARG A 82 -8.40 17.46 4.87
CA ARG A 82 -7.91 18.13 3.67
C ARG A 82 -6.45 17.76 3.43
N VAL A 83 -6.14 17.37 2.20
CA VAL A 83 -4.77 17.09 1.74
C VAL A 83 -4.52 17.89 0.48
N GLU A 84 -3.44 18.65 0.45
CA GLU A 84 -3.01 19.46 -0.68
C GLU A 84 -1.57 19.09 -1.06
N ASP A 85 -1.32 18.92 -2.35
CA ASP A 85 -0.01 18.57 -2.89
C ASP A 85 0.47 19.54 -3.99
N ASN A 86 1.77 19.50 -4.24
CA ASN A 86 2.44 20.21 -5.34
C ASN A 86 2.64 19.35 -6.59
N GLY A 87 1.80 18.31 -6.77
CA GLY A 87 1.91 17.38 -7.87
C GLY A 87 1.51 17.98 -9.24
N PRO A 88 1.32 17.12 -10.26
CA PRO A 88 0.93 17.55 -11.60
C PRO A 88 -0.52 18.04 -11.69
N GLY A 89 -1.34 17.82 -10.66
CA GLY A 89 -2.79 17.94 -10.74
C GLY A 89 -3.44 16.80 -11.55
N VAL A 90 -4.76 16.87 -11.68
CA VAL A 90 -5.58 15.93 -12.45
C VAL A 90 -6.42 16.69 -13.48
N GLU A 91 -6.43 16.21 -14.71
CA GLU A 91 -7.25 16.76 -15.79
C GLU A 91 -8.75 16.67 -15.47
N THR A 92 -9.53 17.65 -15.93
CA THR A 92 -10.93 17.79 -15.51
C THR A 92 -11.78 16.57 -15.84
N ASP A 93 -11.53 15.95 -16.99
CA ASP A 93 -12.29 14.80 -17.49
C ASP A 93 -11.98 13.50 -16.73
N ASP A 94 -10.87 13.48 -15.99
CA ASP A 94 -10.43 12.32 -15.21
C ASP A 94 -10.79 12.44 -13.72
N LEU A 95 -11.11 13.64 -13.22
CA LEU A 95 -11.58 13.85 -11.84
C LEU A 95 -12.73 12.91 -11.42
N PRO A 96 -13.82 12.72 -12.20
CA PRO A 96 -14.89 11.83 -11.80
C PRO A 96 -14.43 10.36 -11.76
N LYS A 97 -13.52 9.96 -12.65
CA LYS A 97 -13.00 8.58 -12.68
C LYS A 97 -12.10 8.30 -11.48
N VAL A 98 -11.24 9.27 -11.13
CA VAL A 98 -10.29 9.11 -10.02
C VAL A 98 -10.98 9.07 -8.67
N PHE A 99 -11.95 9.96 -8.43
CA PHE A 99 -12.58 10.11 -7.11
C PHE A 99 -13.94 9.42 -6.98
N GLY A 100 -14.58 9.06 -8.09
CA GLY A 100 -15.97 8.64 -8.13
C GLY A 100 -16.23 7.27 -8.75
N GLU A 101 -15.22 6.59 -9.30
CA GLU A 101 -15.34 5.28 -9.94
C GLU A 101 -14.48 4.24 -9.21
N TYR A 102 -15.07 3.10 -8.86
CA TYR A 102 -14.32 1.98 -8.27
C TYR A 102 -13.66 1.15 -9.37
N LEU A 103 -12.46 0.64 -9.07
CA LEU A 103 -11.62 -0.15 -9.99
C LEU A 103 -11.13 0.62 -11.23
N ALA A 104 -11.26 1.95 -11.21
CA ALA A 104 -10.63 2.84 -12.18
C ALA A 104 -9.25 3.27 -11.65
N SER A 105 -8.18 2.81 -12.27
CA SER A 105 -6.83 3.28 -11.93
C SER A 105 -5.84 3.13 -13.07
N SER A 106 -4.97 4.12 -13.21
CA SER A 106 -3.76 4.05 -14.05
C SER A 106 -2.73 3.02 -13.56
N LYS A 107 -2.90 2.50 -12.33
CA LYS A 107 -1.99 1.56 -11.66
C LYS A 107 -2.51 0.12 -11.65
N PHE A 108 -3.76 -0.11 -12.05
CA PHE A 108 -4.40 -1.42 -12.00
C PHE A 108 -3.69 -2.43 -12.91
N GLY A 109 -3.42 -3.63 -12.40
CA GLY A 109 -2.83 -4.74 -13.17
C GLY A 109 -1.38 -4.52 -13.61
N ARG A 110 -0.75 -3.38 -13.27
CA ARG A 110 0.65 -3.12 -13.57
C ARG A 110 1.50 -3.64 -12.42
N GLY A 111 2.30 -4.68 -12.67
CA GLY A 111 3.22 -5.26 -11.68
C GLY A 111 4.35 -4.32 -11.29
N ARG A 112 4.02 -3.22 -10.62
CA ARG A 112 4.90 -2.12 -10.23
C ARG A 112 4.79 -1.88 -8.72
N CYS A 113 5.90 -1.48 -8.09
CA CYS A 113 5.88 -1.00 -6.72
C CYS A 113 5.16 0.35 -6.63
N SER A 114 3.91 0.36 -6.14
CA SER A 114 3.15 1.57 -5.84
C SER A 114 2.39 1.42 -4.51
N ARG A 115 2.00 2.55 -3.91
CA ARG A 115 1.20 2.59 -2.68
C ARG A 115 -0.25 2.18 -2.98
N GLY A 116 -0.84 2.83 -3.98
CA GLY A 116 -2.12 2.44 -4.58
C GLY A 116 -1.97 1.24 -5.54
N GLN A 117 -2.94 0.33 -5.58
CA GLN A 117 -2.91 -0.84 -6.48
C GLN A 117 -4.22 -1.06 -7.26
N GLN A 118 -5.37 -0.93 -6.58
CA GLN A 118 -6.64 -1.43 -7.11
C GLN A 118 -7.63 -0.33 -7.56
N GLY A 119 -7.37 0.95 -7.26
CA GLY A 119 -8.32 2.04 -7.58
C GLY A 119 -9.61 2.00 -6.74
N ILE A 120 -9.48 1.74 -5.43
CA ILE A 120 -10.63 1.58 -4.51
C ILE A 120 -10.60 2.64 -3.40
N GLY A 121 -9.43 2.93 -2.84
CA GLY A 121 -9.31 3.66 -1.57
C GLY A 121 -9.93 5.06 -1.57
N ILE A 122 -9.54 5.91 -2.52
CA ILE A 122 -10.04 7.28 -2.56
C ILE A 122 -11.54 7.35 -2.92
N SER A 123 -12.03 6.48 -3.81
CA SER A 123 -13.46 6.35 -4.13
C SER A 123 -14.27 5.85 -2.93
N ALA A 124 -13.68 5.02 -2.07
CA ALA A 124 -14.27 4.61 -0.80
C ALA A 124 -14.34 5.77 0.21
N ALA A 125 -13.32 6.62 0.27
CA ALA A 125 -13.37 7.85 1.06
C ALA A 125 -14.45 8.82 0.58
N THR A 126 -14.59 9.01 -0.74
CA THR A 126 -15.67 9.80 -1.35
C THR A 126 -17.04 9.24 -1.00
N THR A 127 -17.21 7.91 -1.08
CA THR A 127 -18.47 7.25 -0.74
C THR A 127 -18.77 7.38 0.76
N TRP A 128 -17.76 7.25 1.63
CA TRP A 128 -17.95 7.45 3.08
C TRP A 128 -18.37 8.88 3.41
N ALA A 129 -17.77 9.88 2.78
CA ALA A 129 -18.20 11.27 2.88
C ALA A 129 -19.66 11.43 2.44
N GLN A 130 -20.02 10.91 1.25
CA GLN A 130 -21.38 11.00 0.75
C GLN A 130 -22.41 10.31 1.67
N LEU A 131 -22.05 9.20 2.31
CA LEU A 131 -22.95 8.48 3.23
C LEU A 131 -23.08 9.15 4.61
N THR A 132 -22.06 9.88 5.07
CA THR A 132 -22.03 10.45 6.43
C THR A 132 -22.31 11.94 6.49
N SER A 133 -21.93 12.70 5.46
CA SER A 133 -22.10 14.15 5.37
C SER A 133 -22.98 14.61 4.22
N ALA A 134 -23.55 13.66 3.43
CA ALA A 134 -24.33 13.92 2.22
C ALA A 134 -23.59 14.68 1.10
N ILE A 135 -22.27 14.85 1.25
CA ILE A 135 -21.39 15.56 0.31
C ILE A 135 -20.22 14.63 -0.01
N GLY A 136 -19.85 14.54 -1.29
CA GLY A 136 -18.69 13.76 -1.74
C GLY A 136 -17.34 14.43 -1.45
N ALA A 137 -16.40 14.31 -2.39
CA ALA A 137 -15.08 14.90 -2.29
C ALA A 137 -15.08 16.30 -2.92
N ARG A 138 -14.67 17.33 -2.17
CA ARG A 138 -14.40 18.65 -2.73
C ARG A 138 -12.97 18.64 -3.28
N VAL A 139 -12.81 18.86 -4.58
CA VAL A 139 -11.53 18.78 -5.27
C VAL A 139 -11.22 20.11 -5.94
N ILE A 140 -9.99 20.59 -5.73
CA ILE A 140 -9.39 21.69 -6.47
C ILE A 140 -8.20 21.11 -7.22
N SER A 141 -8.15 21.28 -8.53
CA SER A 141 -7.08 20.74 -9.37
C SER A 141 -6.58 21.78 -10.37
N LYS A 142 -5.26 21.83 -10.58
CA LYS A 142 -4.64 22.64 -11.62
C LYS A 142 -3.46 21.88 -12.22
N THR A 143 -3.49 21.71 -13.54
CA THR A 143 -2.35 21.20 -14.31
C THR A 143 -1.52 22.34 -14.88
N ASP A 144 -0.29 22.05 -15.28
CA ASP A 144 0.65 23.03 -15.86
C ASP A 144 0.09 23.79 -17.07
N LYS A 145 -0.81 23.16 -17.82
CA LYS A 145 -1.49 23.71 -19.00
C LYS A 145 -2.71 24.57 -18.64
N MET A 146 -3.22 24.49 -17.42
CA MET A 146 -4.41 25.21 -16.99
C MET A 146 -4.07 26.63 -16.52
N ARG A 147 -4.72 27.64 -17.11
CA ARG A 147 -4.56 29.05 -16.68
C ARG A 147 -5.10 29.29 -15.26
N LYS A 148 -6.21 28.64 -14.92
CA LYS A 148 -6.90 28.75 -13.62
C LYS A 148 -7.19 27.35 -13.09
N ALA A 149 -7.28 27.20 -11.77
CA ALA A 149 -7.64 25.93 -11.16
C ALA A 149 -9.15 25.67 -11.32
N ILE A 150 -9.53 24.41 -11.29
CA ILE A 150 -10.93 23.98 -11.29
C ILE A 150 -11.25 23.49 -9.89
N ALA A 151 -12.32 24.05 -9.31
CA ALA A 151 -12.90 23.56 -8.08
C ALA A 151 -14.23 22.88 -8.39
N CYS A 152 -14.45 21.69 -7.83
CA CYS A 152 -15.69 20.96 -8.03
C CYS A 152 -15.97 19.99 -6.88
N LEU A 153 -17.21 19.55 -6.78
CA LEU A 153 -17.61 18.44 -5.93
C LEU A 153 -17.70 17.16 -6.78
N VAL A 154 -17.08 16.08 -6.32
CA VAL A 154 -17.19 14.76 -6.95
C VAL A 154 -17.98 13.83 -6.05
N GLU A 155 -19.05 13.24 -6.58
CA GLU A 155 -19.89 12.24 -5.94
C GLU A 155 -19.82 10.90 -6.68
N VAL A 156 -20.24 9.83 -6.00
CA VAL A 156 -20.31 8.48 -6.57
C VAL A 156 -21.78 8.16 -6.89
N ASP A 157 -22.06 7.90 -8.17
CA ASP A 157 -23.29 7.20 -8.56
C ASP A 157 -23.15 5.72 -8.20
N ILE A 158 -23.67 5.38 -7.03
CA ILE A 158 -23.62 4.02 -6.46
C ILE A 158 -24.30 3.01 -7.38
N LYS A 159 -25.32 3.38 -8.15
CA LYS A 159 -26.05 2.42 -9.01
C LYS A 159 -25.24 2.04 -10.24
N ASN A 160 -24.55 3.01 -10.85
CA ASN A 160 -23.86 2.80 -12.12
C ASN A 160 -22.34 2.67 -11.99
N ASN A 161 -21.78 2.82 -10.78
CA ASN A 161 -20.33 2.90 -10.55
C ASN A 161 -19.67 3.97 -11.43
N LYS A 162 -20.15 5.21 -11.33
CA LYS A 162 -19.61 6.35 -12.07
C LYS A 162 -19.45 7.57 -11.18
N GLY A 163 -18.38 8.33 -11.38
CA GLY A 163 -18.24 9.63 -10.74
C GLY A 163 -19.11 10.69 -11.41
N VAL A 164 -19.68 11.58 -10.60
CA VAL A 164 -20.48 12.71 -11.05
C VAL A 164 -19.87 14.00 -10.50
N ILE A 165 -19.61 14.97 -11.36
CA ILE A 165 -19.17 16.31 -10.96
C ILE A 165 -20.38 17.20 -10.70
N LYS A 166 -20.35 17.94 -9.60
CA LYS A 166 -21.26 19.05 -9.25
C LYS A 166 -20.46 20.30 -8.94
N ASP A 167 -21.15 21.45 -8.92
CA ASP A 167 -20.63 22.75 -8.49
C ASP A 167 -19.26 23.09 -9.08
N ARG A 168 -19.14 22.91 -10.41
CA ARG A 168 -17.91 23.19 -11.13
C ARG A 168 -17.72 24.69 -11.28
N GLU A 169 -16.62 25.19 -10.76
CA GLU A 169 -16.19 26.58 -10.91
C GLU A 169 -14.70 26.66 -11.24
N THR A 170 -14.28 27.83 -11.72
CA THR A 170 -12.89 28.12 -12.05
C THR A 170 -12.38 29.19 -11.11
N ILE A 171 -11.31 28.90 -10.38
CA ILE A 171 -10.76 29.76 -9.34
C ILE A 171 -9.31 30.13 -9.65
N ASP A 172 -8.89 31.30 -9.18
CA ASP A 172 -7.48 31.67 -9.16
C ASP A 172 -6.79 30.92 -8.01
N TRP A 173 -5.69 30.24 -8.33
CA TRP A 173 -4.91 29.47 -7.38
C TRP A 173 -3.45 29.89 -7.49
N ASP A 174 -2.82 30.10 -6.34
CA ASP A 174 -1.49 30.67 -6.13
C ASP A 174 -0.35 29.76 -6.58
N ARG A 175 -0.64 28.48 -6.84
CA ARG A 175 0.33 27.48 -7.29
C ARG A 175 0.28 27.27 -8.81
N PRO A 176 1.39 26.91 -9.47
CA PRO A 176 1.40 26.58 -10.89
C PRO A 176 0.65 25.28 -11.21
N SER A 177 0.79 24.27 -10.36
CA SER A 177 0.10 22.98 -10.46
C SER A 177 -0.13 22.37 -9.07
N GLY A 178 -0.99 21.36 -9.01
CA GLY A 178 -1.23 20.57 -7.80
C GLY A 178 -2.67 20.11 -7.69
N LEU A 179 -2.96 19.48 -6.56
CA LEU A 179 -4.28 18.97 -6.22
C LEU A 179 -4.56 19.24 -4.74
N SER A 180 -5.76 19.74 -4.42
CA SER A 180 -6.29 19.82 -3.07
C SER A 180 -7.57 19.00 -3.02
N VAL A 181 -7.65 18.04 -2.10
CA VAL A 181 -8.86 17.26 -1.85
C VAL A 181 -9.30 17.44 -0.40
N GLU A 182 -10.58 17.68 -0.22
CA GLU A 182 -11.24 17.82 1.07
C GLU A 182 -12.40 16.84 1.20
N PHE A 183 -12.46 16.15 2.33
CA PHE A 183 -13.55 15.27 2.72
C PHE A 183 -14.16 15.78 4.03
N LEU A 184 -15.49 15.90 4.05
CA LEU A 184 -16.26 16.04 5.29
C LEU A 184 -16.84 14.67 5.63
N ILE A 185 -16.43 14.11 6.77
CA ILE A 185 -16.80 12.75 7.18
C ILE A 185 -17.20 12.73 8.66
N ASP A 186 -18.11 11.83 9.01
CA ASP A 186 -18.30 11.50 10.42
C ASP A 186 -17.18 10.57 10.89
N GLY A 187 -16.58 10.90 12.03
CA GLY A 187 -15.43 10.17 12.54
C GLY A 187 -15.07 10.52 13.97
N ARG A 188 -13.94 9.97 14.42
CA ARG A 188 -13.30 10.31 15.69
C ARG A 188 -11.81 10.48 15.45
N ILE A 189 -11.27 11.58 15.96
CA ILE A 189 -9.84 11.85 15.85
C ILE A 189 -9.12 11.16 17.01
N GLN A 190 -8.10 10.38 16.67
CA GLN A 190 -7.15 9.82 17.61
C GLN A 190 -5.76 10.34 17.23
N LEU A 191 -5.13 11.14 18.10
CA LEU A 191 -3.82 11.72 17.82
C LEU A 191 -2.69 10.72 18.06
N ASN A 192 -2.74 10.03 19.21
CA ASN A 192 -1.67 9.16 19.72
C ASN A 192 -2.05 7.67 19.70
N GLY A 193 -1.05 6.82 19.95
CA GLY A 193 -1.21 5.36 19.97
C GLY A 193 -1.24 4.75 18.57
N ASP A 194 -1.46 3.45 18.48
CA ASP A 194 -1.30 2.67 17.23
C ASP A 194 -2.20 3.15 16.08
N ALA A 195 -3.41 3.63 16.39
CA ALA A 195 -4.33 4.20 15.41
C ALA A 195 -4.19 5.73 15.26
N GLY A 196 -3.14 6.31 15.84
CA GLY A 196 -2.93 7.75 15.93
C GLY A 196 -2.53 8.38 14.59
N LEU A 197 -3.08 9.56 14.30
CA LEU A 197 -2.71 10.36 13.14
C LEU A 197 -1.23 10.74 13.16
N LEU A 198 -0.67 11.10 14.32
CA LEU A 198 0.75 11.46 14.44
C LEU A 198 1.67 10.29 14.09
N ASN A 199 1.34 9.08 14.55
CA ASN A 199 2.12 7.88 14.22
C ASN A 199 2.09 7.59 12.72
N TYR A 200 0.96 7.84 12.04
CA TYR A 200 0.86 7.68 10.59
C TYR A 200 1.70 8.73 9.85
N LEU A 201 1.60 10.01 10.22
CA LEU A 201 2.34 11.10 9.59
C LEU A 201 3.85 10.92 9.79
N ASN A 202 4.30 10.62 11.02
CA ASN A 202 5.70 10.35 11.35
C ASN A 202 6.20 9.09 10.64
N GLY A 203 5.39 8.02 10.60
CA GLY A 203 5.73 6.81 9.86
C GLY A 203 5.84 7.07 8.35
N THR A 204 4.98 7.90 7.79
CA THR A 204 5.02 8.29 6.38
C THR A 204 6.27 9.11 6.09
N ALA A 205 6.60 10.08 6.93
CA ALA A 205 7.83 10.84 6.81
C ALA A 205 9.07 9.92 6.90
N LEU A 206 9.07 8.95 7.83
CA LEU A 206 10.19 8.03 8.03
C LEU A 206 10.60 7.30 6.74
N VAL A 207 9.62 6.76 6.01
CA VAL A 207 9.86 5.98 4.78
C VAL A 207 9.90 6.82 3.50
N ASN A 208 9.71 8.13 3.61
CA ASN A 208 9.76 9.09 2.51
C ASN A 208 10.72 10.24 2.85
N PRO A 209 12.04 10.02 2.73
CA PRO A 209 13.08 11.00 3.10
C PRO A 209 13.02 12.30 2.28
N HIS A 210 12.45 12.23 1.07
CA HIS A 210 12.30 13.32 0.11
C HIS A 210 11.02 14.14 0.29
N LEU A 211 10.16 13.77 1.25
CA LEU A 211 8.91 14.44 1.55
C LEU A 211 9.11 15.60 2.52
N THR A 212 8.59 16.77 2.13
CA THR A 212 8.24 17.86 3.07
C THR A 212 6.76 17.76 3.39
N MET A 213 6.41 17.71 4.67
CA MET A 213 5.03 17.57 5.13
C MET A 213 4.68 18.68 6.09
N HIS A 214 3.68 19.48 5.74
CA HIS A 214 3.05 20.43 6.65
C HIS A 214 1.80 19.77 7.21
N TYR A 215 1.58 19.84 8.52
CA TYR A 215 0.32 19.33 9.09
C TYR A 215 -0.25 20.25 10.15
N LYS A 216 -1.58 20.33 10.17
CA LYS A 216 -2.38 20.94 11.22
C LYS A 216 -3.39 19.90 11.71
N LEU A 217 -3.27 19.50 12.96
CA LEU A 217 -4.17 18.56 13.62
C LEU A 217 -4.92 19.30 14.75
N PRO A 218 -6.04 18.78 15.27
CA PRO A 218 -6.72 19.43 16.38
C PRO A 218 -5.83 19.50 17.61
N ASP A 219 -5.97 20.60 18.36
CA ASP A 219 -5.29 20.83 19.65
C ASP A 219 -3.75 20.85 19.55
N LEU A 220 -3.19 20.94 18.34
CA LEU A 220 -1.77 21.03 18.07
C LEU A 220 -1.48 22.24 17.18
N GLU A 221 -0.37 22.91 17.47
CA GLU A 221 0.14 23.95 16.59
C GLU A 221 0.53 23.37 15.22
N PRO A 222 0.35 24.14 14.12
CA PRO A 222 0.84 23.74 12.81
C PRO A 222 2.33 23.40 12.87
N ASN A 223 2.71 22.27 12.30
CA ASN A 223 4.08 21.79 12.31
C ASN A 223 4.52 21.38 10.91
N THR A 224 5.82 21.45 10.67
CA THR A 224 6.45 21.12 9.39
C THR A 224 7.55 20.10 9.61
N ILE A 225 7.47 19.00 8.87
CA ILE A 225 8.53 18.01 8.76
C ILE A 225 9.26 18.27 7.44
N GLU A 226 10.45 18.87 7.52
CA GLU A 226 11.28 19.15 6.36
C GLU A 226 11.89 17.89 5.75
N ARG A 227 12.04 17.85 4.42
CA ARG A 227 12.72 16.75 3.74
C ARG A 227 14.21 16.68 4.10
N VAL A 228 14.76 15.47 4.14
CA VAL A 228 16.19 15.20 4.41
C VAL A 228 16.95 14.72 3.17
N SER A 229 16.22 14.53 2.06
CA SER A 229 16.78 14.16 0.76
C SER A 229 16.14 14.99 -0.33
N THR A 230 16.93 15.33 -1.35
CA THR A 230 16.47 15.93 -2.61
C THR A 230 16.45 14.93 -3.76
N ILE A 231 16.75 13.65 -3.46
CA ILE A 231 16.75 12.58 -4.44
C ILE A 231 15.35 11.98 -4.50
N ILE A 232 14.73 12.05 -5.67
CA ILE A 232 13.45 11.39 -5.94
C ILE A 232 13.73 9.91 -6.23
N PRO A 233 13.04 8.96 -5.58
CA PRO A 233 13.21 7.54 -5.85
C PRO A 233 12.85 7.19 -7.30
N ASP A 234 13.73 6.44 -7.98
CA ASP A 234 13.45 5.91 -9.32
C ASP A 234 12.44 4.78 -9.24
N ILE A 235 11.23 4.99 -9.78
CA ILE A 235 10.16 4.00 -9.76
C ILE A 235 10.44 2.96 -10.87
N PRO A 236 10.66 1.68 -10.51
CA PRO A 236 10.90 0.65 -11.52
C PRO A 236 9.74 0.52 -12.50
N LYS A 237 10.06 0.20 -13.76
CA LYS A 237 9.04 -0.09 -14.77
C LYS A 237 8.21 -1.30 -14.35
N ALA A 238 6.93 -1.30 -14.76
CA ALA A 238 6.05 -2.43 -14.55
C ALA A 238 6.68 -3.72 -15.11
N THR A 239 6.62 -4.78 -14.34
CA THR A 239 7.07 -6.11 -14.75
C THR A 239 5.91 -7.06 -14.92
N GLU A 240 6.01 -7.90 -15.96
CA GLU A 240 5.05 -8.97 -16.18
C GLU A 240 5.12 -10.03 -15.07
N PRO A 241 3.97 -10.60 -14.69
CA PRO A 241 3.91 -11.62 -13.65
C PRO A 241 4.72 -12.86 -14.03
N HIS A 242 5.24 -13.56 -13.01
CA HIS A 242 5.86 -14.87 -13.21
C HIS A 242 4.78 -15.94 -13.29
N PRO A 243 4.82 -16.90 -14.23
CA PRO A 243 3.73 -17.86 -14.41
C PRO A 243 3.46 -18.72 -13.16
N HIS A 244 4.50 -19.05 -12.37
CA HIS A 244 4.35 -19.76 -11.09
C HIS A 244 3.52 -19.02 -10.03
N THR A 245 3.33 -17.71 -10.17
CA THR A 245 2.52 -16.94 -9.22
C THR A 245 1.02 -16.97 -9.54
N MET A 246 0.63 -17.43 -10.74
CA MET A 246 -0.77 -17.44 -11.16
C MET A 246 -1.48 -18.73 -10.78
N LYS A 247 -2.80 -18.63 -10.60
CA LYS A 247 -3.71 -19.79 -10.61
C LYS A 247 -4.20 -20.08 -12.03
N LEU A 248 -4.72 -21.29 -12.26
CA LEU A 248 -5.23 -21.69 -13.58
C LEU A 248 -6.27 -20.72 -14.15
N GLY A 249 -7.25 -20.28 -13.34
CA GLY A 249 -8.26 -19.32 -13.77
C GLY A 249 -7.69 -17.95 -14.14
N GLU A 250 -6.69 -17.47 -13.38
CA GLU A 250 -5.99 -16.22 -13.66
C GLU A 250 -5.18 -16.32 -14.95
N PHE A 251 -4.52 -17.46 -15.17
CA PHE A 251 -3.77 -17.76 -16.39
C PHE A 251 -4.67 -17.75 -17.64
N ILE A 252 -5.87 -18.35 -17.54
CA ILE A 252 -6.88 -18.33 -18.62
C ILE A 252 -7.41 -16.91 -18.83
N ALA A 253 -7.80 -16.20 -17.77
CA ALA A 253 -8.32 -14.83 -17.88
C ALA A 253 -7.28 -13.87 -18.48
N HIS A 254 -6.01 -14.04 -18.11
CA HIS A 254 -4.90 -13.27 -18.67
C HIS A 254 -4.76 -13.50 -20.18
N SER A 255 -5.06 -14.71 -20.65
CA SER A 255 -5.03 -15.05 -22.07
C SER A 255 -6.03 -14.23 -22.89
N HIS A 256 -7.19 -13.88 -22.32
CA HIS A 256 -8.23 -13.07 -22.99
C HIS A 256 -7.78 -11.64 -23.28
N LEU A 257 -6.78 -11.11 -22.55
CA LEU A 257 -6.20 -9.79 -22.84
C LEU A 257 -5.42 -9.77 -24.17
N PHE A 258 -5.02 -10.94 -24.67
CA PHE A 258 -4.22 -11.10 -25.88
C PHE A 258 -5.05 -11.58 -27.08
N GLY A 259 -6.30 -11.99 -26.87
CA GLY A 259 -7.26 -12.33 -27.93
C GLY A 259 -6.70 -13.30 -28.98
N ARG A 260 -6.64 -12.85 -30.24
CA ARG A 260 -6.22 -13.65 -31.40
C ARG A 260 -4.71 -13.84 -31.57
N VAL A 261 -3.91 -13.49 -30.57
CA VAL A 261 -2.46 -13.69 -30.59
C VAL A 261 -2.14 -15.19 -30.47
N LYS A 262 -1.05 -15.63 -31.10
CA LYS A 262 -0.56 -17.01 -30.97
C LYS A 262 -0.07 -17.31 -29.55
N VAL A 263 -0.24 -18.54 -29.09
CA VAL A 263 0.19 -18.96 -27.74
C VAL A 263 1.67 -18.69 -27.49
N ASN A 264 2.55 -18.95 -28.46
CA ASN A 264 3.98 -18.67 -28.32
C ASN A 264 4.30 -17.17 -28.10
N VAL A 265 3.59 -16.27 -28.77
CA VAL A 265 3.76 -14.82 -28.64
C VAL A 265 3.17 -14.34 -27.33
N TRP A 266 1.99 -14.85 -26.96
CA TRP A 266 1.35 -14.54 -25.69
C TRP A 266 2.24 -14.94 -24.51
N LEU A 267 2.73 -16.19 -24.47
CA LEU A 267 3.58 -16.65 -23.39
C LEU A 267 4.86 -15.80 -23.24
N LYS A 268 5.46 -15.37 -24.35
CA LYS A 268 6.67 -14.52 -24.34
C LYS A 268 6.39 -13.07 -23.93
N LYS A 269 5.23 -12.51 -24.28
CA LYS A 269 4.88 -11.10 -24.00
C LYS A 269 4.20 -10.92 -22.66
N GLY A 270 3.40 -11.89 -22.23
CA GLY A 270 2.54 -11.80 -21.07
C GLY A 270 3.15 -12.32 -19.77
N PHE A 271 4.32 -12.96 -19.83
CA PHE A 271 4.94 -13.54 -18.64
C PHE A 271 6.42 -13.20 -18.59
N SER A 272 6.90 -12.96 -17.37
CA SER A 272 8.34 -12.81 -17.16
C SER A 272 9.05 -14.15 -17.34
N ARG A 273 10.28 -14.08 -17.84
CA ARG A 273 11.23 -15.21 -17.98
C ARG A 273 10.85 -16.33 -18.97
N ILE A 274 9.73 -16.21 -19.69
CA ILE A 274 9.43 -17.11 -20.81
C ILE A 274 10.10 -16.57 -22.09
N HIS A 275 11.02 -17.37 -22.62
CA HIS A 275 11.72 -17.09 -23.87
C HIS A 275 11.67 -18.33 -24.78
N GLU A 276 12.19 -18.22 -25.99
CA GLU A 276 12.06 -19.29 -26.99
C GLU A 276 12.73 -20.61 -26.54
N GLY A 277 13.81 -20.53 -25.77
CA GLY A 277 14.46 -21.70 -25.17
C GLY A 277 13.52 -22.50 -24.25
N VAL A 278 12.82 -21.81 -23.35
CA VAL A 278 11.81 -22.41 -22.45
C VAL A 278 10.68 -23.06 -23.24
N LEU A 279 10.19 -22.41 -24.30
CA LEU A 279 9.13 -22.98 -25.14
C LEU A 279 9.58 -24.26 -25.84
N LYS A 280 10.84 -24.32 -26.32
CA LYS A 280 11.42 -25.53 -26.91
C LYS A 280 11.57 -26.65 -25.89
N GLU A 281 11.97 -26.31 -24.66
CA GLU A 281 12.07 -27.26 -23.55
C GLU A 281 10.71 -27.85 -23.17
N LEU A 282 9.67 -27.03 -23.08
CA LEU A 282 8.29 -27.46 -22.81
C LEU A 282 7.74 -28.44 -23.87
N VAL A 283 8.10 -28.24 -25.13
CA VAL A 283 7.75 -29.17 -26.21
C VAL A 283 8.57 -30.46 -26.11
N LYS A 284 9.87 -30.35 -25.81
CA LYS A 284 10.79 -31.49 -25.71
C LYS A 284 10.49 -32.39 -24.50
N SER A 285 10.09 -31.83 -23.37
CA SER A 285 9.69 -32.58 -22.17
C SER A 285 8.35 -33.30 -22.32
N GLY A 286 7.67 -33.14 -23.47
CA GLY A 286 6.36 -33.73 -23.73
C GLY A 286 5.21 -33.03 -22.99
N GLY A 287 5.47 -31.89 -22.34
CA GLY A 287 4.47 -31.14 -21.61
C GLY A 287 3.41 -30.49 -22.53
N ILE A 288 3.77 -30.15 -23.78
CA ILE A 288 2.89 -29.48 -24.73
C ILE A 288 3.18 -29.94 -26.17
N LYS A 289 2.13 -30.11 -26.99
CA LYS A 289 2.28 -30.35 -28.44
C LYS A 289 2.75 -29.08 -29.15
N ALA A 290 3.75 -29.19 -30.05
CA ALA A 290 4.26 -28.05 -30.82
C ALA A 290 3.15 -27.30 -31.61
N SER A 291 2.15 -28.04 -32.11
CA SER A 291 0.99 -27.46 -32.80
C SER A 291 0.15 -26.51 -31.95
N LEU A 292 0.16 -26.70 -30.62
CA LEU A 292 -0.60 -25.90 -29.67
C LEU A 292 0.01 -24.49 -29.50
N LEU A 293 1.33 -24.36 -29.67
CA LEU A 293 2.04 -23.07 -29.61
C LEU A 293 1.70 -22.13 -30.77
N GLU A 294 1.32 -22.70 -31.91
CA GLU A 294 0.94 -21.96 -33.13
C GLU A 294 -0.55 -21.63 -33.20
N LYS A 295 -1.37 -22.22 -32.33
CA LYS A 295 -2.79 -21.90 -32.21
C LYS A 295 -2.99 -20.49 -31.67
N SER A 296 -4.13 -19.91 -32.01
CA SER A 296 -4.63 -18.67 -31.41
C SER A 296 -5.04 -18.94 -29.96
N VAL A 297 -4.79 -17.99 -29.07
CA VAL A 297 -5.16 -18.08 -27.65
C VAL A 297 -6.67 -18.29 -27.48
N ASP A 298 -7.49 -17.54 -28.21
CA ASP A 298 -8.97 -17.70 -28.19
C ASP A 298 -9.50 -19.07 -28.67
N SER A 299 -8.66 -19.89 -29.30
CA SER A 299 -9.06 -21.19 -29.86
C SER A 299 -8.72 -22.39 -28.97
N LEU A 300 -8.11 -22.15 -27.80
CA LEU A 300 -7.74 -23.20 -26.87
C LEU A 300 -8.95 -23.67 -26.06
N SER A 301 -9.05 -24.98 -25.91
CA SER A 301 -9.97 -25.59 -24.96
C SER A 301 -9.46 -25.48 -23.52
N GLU A 302 -10.38 -25.57 -22.54
CA GLU A 302 -10.01 -25.58 -21.11
C GLU A 302 -9.02 -26.70 -20.76
N ALA A 303 -9.16 -27.87 -21.40
CA ALA A 303 -8.24 -28.99 -21.22
C ALA A 303 -6.83 -28.67 -21.73
N GLU A 304 -6.73 -27.97 -22.87
CA GLU A 304 -5.45 -27.50 -23.40
C GLU A 304 -4.81 -26.43 -22.51
N PHE A 305 -5.60 -25.48 -21.97
CA PHE A 305 -5.11 -24.51 -20.99
C PHE A 305 -4.59 -25.18 -19.72
N LYS A 306 -5.32 -26.17 -19.20
CA LYS A 306 -4.90 -26.92 -18.02
C LYS A 306 -3.61 -27.68 -18.27
N GLY A 307 -3.49 -28.36 -19.42
CA GLY A 307 -2.26 -29.05 -19.81
C GLY A 307 -1.07 -28.10 -19.93
N LEU A 308 -1.28 -26.96 -20.62
CA LEU A 308 -0.28 -25.90 -20.76
C LEU A 308 0.18 -25.35 -19.40
N PHE A 309 -0.78 -25.03 -18.52
CA PHE A 309 -0.50 -24.50 -17.19
C PHE A 309 0.28 -25.50 -16.33
N MET A 310 -0.13 -26.77 -16.32
CA MET A 310 0.60 -27.83 -15.58
C MET A 310 2.02 -28.02 -16.10
N ALA A 311 2.21 -27.99 -17.43
CA ALA A 311 3.54 -28.11 -18.04
C ALA A 311 4.46 -26.95 -17.62
N ILE A 312 3.93 -25.72 -17.60
CA ILE A 312 4.69 -24.55 -17.15
C ILE A 312 5.02 -24.65 -15.66
N GLN A 313 4.06 -25.03 -14.82
CA GLN A 313 4.26 -25.15 -13.36
C GLN A 313 5.30 -26.21 -12.97
N ASN A 314 5.41 -27.28 -13.77
CA ASN A 314 6.40 -28.34 -13.55
C ASN A 314 7.78 -28.00 -14.13
N THR A 315 7.90 -26.91 -14.89
CA THR A 315 9.16 -26.53 -15.54
C THR A 315 9.96 -25.59 -14.65
N GLN A 316 11.25 -25.88 -14.48
CA GLN A 316 12.12 -25.04 -13.67
C GLN A 316 12.52 -23.77 -14.44
N LEU A 317 11.73 -22.70 -14.24
CA LEU A 317 12.01 -21.40 -14.83
C LEU A 317 13.04 -20.61 -14.04
N MET A 318 13.75 -19.73 -14.74
CA MET A 318 14.64 -18.75 -14.11
C MET A 318 13.83 -17.84 -13.19
N ALA A 319 14.40 -17.53 -12.03
CA ALA A 319 13.82 -16.59 -11.08
C ALA A 319 13.52 -15.21 -11.73
N PRO A 320 12.43 -14.53 -11.31
CA PRO A 320 12.11 -13.19 -11.81
C PRO A 320 13.22 -12.19 -11.51
N SER A 321 13.21 -11.04 -12.19
CA SER A 321 14.22 -10.01 -11.95
C SER A 321 13.99 -9.33 -10.61
N THR A 322 15.07 -9.10 -9.88
CA THR A 322 15.10 -8.28 -8.67
C THR A 322 15.14 -6.77 -8.96
N LYS A 323 15.24 -6.36 -10.23
CA LYS A 323 15.29 -4.93 -10.61
C LYS A 323 13.96 -4.20 -10.48
N SER A 324 12.87 -4.92 -10.24
CA SER A 324 11.52 -4.36 -10.15
C SER A 324 11.12 -3.92 -8.75
N VAL A 325 12.02 -4.05 -7.76
CA VAL A 325 11.82 -3.53 -6.40
C VAL A 325 12.50 -2.18 -6.22
N LEU A 326 11.96 -1.41 -5.28
CA LEU A 326 12.50 -0.12 -4.87
C LEU A 326 13.05 -0.24 -3.44
N SER A 327 14.07 0.55 -3.11
CA SER A 327 14.62 0.66 -1.76
C SER A 327 14.58 2.09 -1.26
N ILE A 328 14.40 2.26 0.04
CA ILE A 328 14.62 3.55 0.70
C ILE A 328 16.12 3.80 0.79
N GLY A 329 16.88 2.75 1.10
CA GLY A 329 18.33 2.76 1.27
C GLY A 329 18.75 3.08 2.71
N GLU A 330 19.86 2.47 3.14
CA GLU A 330 20.35 2.60 4.52
C GLU A 330 20.61 4.06 4.91
N GLU A 331 21.23 4.85 4.02
CA GLU A 331 21.56 6.25 4.26
C GLU A 331 20.31 7.12 4.41
N SER A 332 19.36 7.01 3.47
CA SER A 332 18.17 7.84 3.49
C SER A 332 17.26 7.51 4.68
N LEU A 333 17.12 6.21 5.01
CA LEU A 333 16.35 5.79 6.17
C LEU A 333 17.03 6.23 7.49
N ALA A 334 18.37 6.21 7.57
CA ALA A 334 19.10 6.74 8.72
C ALA A 334 18.86 8.25 8.91
N LYS A 335 18.94 9.05 7.84
CA LYS A 335 18.64 10.49 7.88
C LYS A 335 17.19 10.76 8.31
N SER A 336 16.24 9.95 7.82
CA SER A 336 14.84 10.07 8.24
C SER A 336 14.62 9.79 9.72
N ILE A 337 15.35 8.83 10.31
CA ILE A 337 15.27 8.52 11.75
C ILE A 337 15.77 9.71 12.57
N GLN A 338 16.93 10.28 12.20
CA GLN A 338 17.53 11.42 12.90
C GLN A 338 16.63 12.68 12.90
N ARG A 339 15.77 12.83 11.89
CA ARG A 339 14.79 13.92 11.83
C ARG A 339 13.66 13.79 12.86
N ILE A 340 13.28 12.56 13.24
CA ILE A 340 12.09 12.33 14.08
C ILE A 340 12.39 12.61 15.56
N GLY A 341 13.64 12.43 16.00
CA GLY A 341 14.05 12.72 17.37
C GLY A 341 15.51 12.39 17.61
N ALA A 342 16.02 12.82 18.77
CA ALA A 342 17.37 12.49 19.21
C ALA A 342 17.46 10.98 19.48
N VAL A 343 18.41 10.33 18.81
CA VAL A 343 18.65 8.89 18.88
C VAL A 343 19.97 8.63 19.58
N ASP A 344 19.88 7.85 20.66
CA ASP A 344 21.02 7.32 21.40
C ASP A 344 21.67 6.16 20.63
N PHE A 345 20.84 5.31 20.03
CA PHE A 345 21.29 4.24 19.14
C PHE A 345 20.40 4.17 17.91
N PHE A 346 21.01 3.99 16.75
CA PHE A 346 20.29 3.56 15.55
C PHE A 346 21.15 2.61 14.70
N SER A 347 20.49 1.66 14.07
CA SER A 347 21.10 0.74 13.11
C SER A 347 20.11 0.43 12.01
N VAL A 348 20.50 0.74 10.77
CA VAL A 348 19.71 0.43 9.57
C VAL A 348 20.40 -0.67 8.77
N VAL A 349 19.64 -1.67 8.33
CA VAL A 349 20.10 -2.79 7.52
C VAL A 349 19.20 -2.93 6.31
N THR A 350 19.78 -2.86 5.12
CA THR A 350 19.11 -3.14 3.85
C THR A 350 19.75 -4.38 3.22
N ARG A 351 18.98 -5.44 3.05
CA ARG A 351 19.45 -6.62 2.31
C ARG A 351 19.28 -6.43 0.81
N ARG A 352 20.08 -7.16 0.04
CA ARG A 352 19.91 -7.24 -1.42
C ARG A 352 18.53 -7.84 -1.71
N PRO A 353 17.82 -7.39 -2.75
CA PRO A 353 16.54 -7.99 -3.07
C PRO A 353 16.69 -9.48 -3.39
N THR A 354 15.74 -10.27 -2.91
CA THR A 354 15.67 -11.72 -3.11
C THR A 354 14.31 -12.09 -3.68
N ILE A 355 14.13 -13.37 -4.03
CA ILE A 355 12.86 -13.89 -4.49
C ILE A 355 12.23 -14.70 -3.36
N CYS A 356 10.99 -14.38 -3.02
CA CYS A 356 10.14 -15.12 -2.10
C CYS A 356 8.85 -15.50 -2.83
N ASP A 357 8.50 -16.78 -2.88
CA ASP A 357 7.31 -17.30 -3.57
C ASP A 357 7.20 -16.83 -5.03
N PHE A 358 8.33 -16.84 -5.75
CA PHE A 358 8.45 -16.32 -7.13
C PHE A 358 8.12 -14.83 -7.27
N LYS A 359 8.26 -14.05 -6.21
CA LYS A 359 8.09 -12.59 -6.21
C LYS A 359 9.35 -11.90 -5.73
N PRO A 360 9.80 -10.83 -6.40
CA PRO A 360 10.94 -10.07 -5.91
C PRO A 360 10.54 -9.27 -4.68
N VAL A 361 11.33 -9.38 -3.61
CA VAL A 361 11.10 -8.76 -2.32
C VAL A 361 12.40 -8.11 -1.84
N GLN A 362 12.27 -6.95 -1.20
CA GLN A 362 13.34 -6.32 -0.45
C GLN A 362 12.88 -5.99 0.96
N GLY A 363 13.69 -6.39 1.94
CA GLY A 363 13.49 -6.08 3.35
C GLY A 363 14.51 -5.05 3.85
N GLU A 364 14.02 -4.05 4.57
CA GLU A 364 14.83 -3.05 5.25
C GLU A 364 14.41 -3.01 6.72
N VAL A 365 15.38 -3.04 7.63
CA VAL A 365 15.14 -3.02 9.07
C VAL A 365 15.90 -1.87 9.69
N ALA A 366 15.23 -1.07 10.51
CA ALA A 366 15.87 -0.13 11.41
C ALA A 366 15.55 -0.48 12.86
N VAL A 367 16.58 -0.50 13.70
CA VAL A 367 16.45 -0.62 15.16
C VAL A 367 16.97 0.68 15.76
N ALA A 368 16.16 1.33 16.59
CA ALA A 368 16.54 2.59 17.21
C ALA A 368 16.13 2.66 18.68
N ARG A 369 16.87 3.44 19.47
CA ARG A 369 16.55 3.86 20.84
C ARG A 369 16.58 5.38 20.87
N LEU A 370 15.46 6.01 21.24
CA LEU A 370 15.35 7.47 21.35
C LEU A 370 15.82 7.93 22.73
N GLU A 371 16.43 9.12 22.81
CA GLU A 371 16.89 9.71 24.08
C GLU A 371 15.72 10.15 24.98
N ASP A 372 14.63 10.61 24.38
CA ASP A 372 13.44 11.15 25.07
C ASP A 372 12.52 10.08 25.66
N ARG A 373 12.65 8.83 25.21
CA ARG A 373 11.96 7.69 25.81
C ARG A 373 12.72 7.24 27.04
N SER A 374 12.43 7.93 28.14
CA SER A 374 12.61 7.42 29.49
C SER A 374 11.92 6.05 29.61
N VAL A 375 12.72 5.00 29.48
CA VAL A 375 12.66 3.74 30.22
C VAL A 375 11.30 3.41 30.88
N ASP A 376 10.32 3.00 30.08
CA ASP A 376 9.53 1.83 30.45
C ASP A 376 10.22 0.62 29.79
N GLY A 377 11.43 0.31 30.30
CA GLY A 377 12.26 -0.79 29.81
C GLY A 377 11.61 -2.17 29.97
N ASP A 378 10.46 -2.23 30.66
CA ASP A 378 9.70 -3.44 30.95
C ASP A 378 8.62 -3.74 29.90
N GLY A 379 8.37 -2.82 28.95
CA GLY A 379 7.39 -2.99 27.88
C GLY A 379 7.93 -3.72 26.64
N PRO A 380 7.06 -4.32 25.80
CA PRO A 380 7.47 -4.86 24.51
C PRO A 380 7.99 -3.73 23.61
N VAL A 381 8.96 -4.06 22.75
CA VAL A 381 9.49 -3.12 21.76
C VAL A 381 8.36 -2.55 20.88
N GLN A 382 8.50 -1.28 20.49
CA GLN A 382 7.57 -0.70 19.55
C GLN A 382 7.86 -1.22 18.14
N VAL A 383 6.85 -1.79 17.48
CA VAL A 383 6.98 -2.28 16.10
C VAL A 383 6.35 -1.29 15.13
N LEU A 384 7.15 -0.78 14.19
CA LEU A 384 6.70 -0.01 13.04
C LEU A 384 6.78 -0.88 11.79
N ARG A 385 5.70 -0.95 11.02
CA ARG A 385 5.58 -1.84 9.86
C ARG A 385 5.30 -1.02 8.62
N PHE A 386 6.00 -1.32 7.54
CA PHE A 386 5.82 -0.64 6.27
C PHE A 386 5.74 -1.63 5.11
N ALA A 387 4.84 -1.36 4.18
CA ALA A 387 4.72 -2.08 2.91
C ALA A 387 4.76 -1.07 1.77
N ASN A 388 5.68 -1.22 0.81
CA ASN A 388 5.82 -0.30 -0.33
C ASN A 388 5.85 1.19 0.08
N ARG A 389 6.56 1.53 1.18
CA ARG A 389 6.64 2.89 1.76
C ARG A 389 5.31 3.45 2.30
N VAL A 390 4.39 2.58 2.68
CA VAL A 390 3.14 2.92 3.38
C VAL A 390 3.18 2.34 4.79
N PRO A 391 2.93 3.14 5.85
CA PRO A 391 2.79 2.63 7.21
C PRO A 391 1.57 1.73 7.37
N LEU A 392 1.74 0.60 8.08
CA LEU A 392 0.67 -0.32 8.43
C LEU A 392 0.33 -0.17 9.92
N GLN A 393 -0.85 0.37 10.22
CA GLN A 393 -1.23 0.79 11.58
C GLN A 393 -2.02 -0.31 12.31
N PHE A 394 -2.81 -1.10 11.58
CA PHE A 394 -3.75 -2.05 12.18
C PHE A 394 -3.37 -3.53 11.98
N ASP A 395 -4.04 -4.43 12.71
CA ASP A 395 -4.00 -5.88 12.51
C ASP A 395 -2.58 -6.50 12.60
N LYS A 396 -1.79 -5.98 13.55
CA LYS A 396 -0.37 -6.34 13.78
C LYS A 396 -0.14 -7.83 14.03
N SER A 397 -0.99 -8.47 14.84
CA SER A 397 -0.76 -9.82 15.40
C SER A 397 -0.55 -10.90 14.33
N SER A 398 -1.20 -10.77 13.18
CA SER A 398 -1.18 -11.78 12.11
C SER A 398 -0.30 -11.39 10.92
N CYS A 399 0.50 -10.33 11.06
CA CYS A 399 1.37 -9.81 10.00
C CYS A 399 2.69 -10.58 9.92
N ALA A 400 3.14 -10.86 8.70
CA ALA A 400 4.45 -11.49 8.43
C ALA A 400 5.62 -10.82 9.17
N ILE A 401 5.63 -9.49 9.26
CA ILE A 401 6.66 -8.71 9.96
C ILE A 401 6.69 -9.04 11.45
N VAL A 402 5.53 -9.05 12.12
CA VAL A 402 5.46 -9.33 13.57
C VAL A 402 5.88 -10.77 13.83
N HIS A 403 5.41 -11.70 13.00
CA HIS A 403 5.82 -13.11 13.08
C HIS A 403 7.35 -13.25 12.92
N ALA A 404 7.96 -12.55 11.97
CA ALA A 404 9.40 -12.55 11.77
C ALA A 404 10.15 -11.98 12.99
N ILE A 405 9.69 -10.86 13.57
CA ILE A 405 10.29 -10.27 14.79
C ILE A 405 10.21 -11.26 15.95
N THR A 406 9.06 -11.86 16.19
CA THR A 406 8.86 -12.83 17.27
C THR A 406 9.72 -14.10 17.08
N SER A 407 9.96 -14.53 15.84
CA SER A 407 10.75 -15.73 15.52
C SER A 407 12.26 -15.58 15.77
N VAL A 408 12.78 -14.35 15.89
CA VAL A 408 14.19 -14.11 16.20
C VAL A 408 14.45 -14.37 17.69
N ASN A 409 15.54 -15.07 18.01
CA ASN A 409 15.99 -15.23 19.39
C ASN A 409 16.73 -13.96 19.87
N TRP A 410 15.98 -12.96 20.33
CA TRP A 410 16.55 -11.67 20.74
C TRP A 410 17.38 -11.74 22.02
N ARG A 411 17.20 -12.80 22.83
CA ARG A 411 18.04 -13.05 24.03
C ARG A 411 19.51 -13.18 23.66
N ALA A 412 19.82 -13.77 22.51
CA ALA A 412 21.19 -13.86 22.00
C ALA A 412 21.80 -12.48 21.66
N TYR A 413 20.97 -11.46 21.47
CA TYR A 413 21.38 -10.09 21.15
C TYR A 413 21.30 -9.12 22.32
N GLY A 414 20.90 -9.58 23.51
CA GLY A 414 20.87 -8.77 24.74
C GLY A 414 19.51 -8.18 25.10
N LEU A 415 18.41 -8.59 24.45
CA LEU A 415 17.05 -8.20 24.87
C LEU A 415 16.35 -9.35 25.59
N ALA A 416 15.61 -9.02 26.65
CA ALA A 416 14.67 -9.96 27.23
C ALA A 416 13.55 -10.27 26.22
N GLN A 417 13.04 -11.50 26.24
CA GLN A 417 11.96 -11.91 25.36
C GLN A 417 11.17 -13.01 26.07
N PRO A 418 9.84 -12.92 26.19
CA PRO A 418 9.01 -14.06 26.59
C PRO A 418 8.90 -15.10 25.46
N ARG A 419 8.42 -16.31 25.76
CA ARG A 419 8.24 -17.33 24.70
C ARG A 419 7.19 -16.85 23.70
N GLU A 420 7.51 -16.94 22.40
CA GLU A 420 6.59 -16.61 21.30
C GLU A 420 6.00 -15.19 21.38
N ALA A 421 6.73 -14.25 21.99
CA ALA A 421 6.35 -12.86 22.11
C ALA A 421 7.40 -11.91 21.51
N LEU A 422 7.02 -10.64 21.38
CA LEU A 422 7.94 -9.57 21.04
C LEU A 422 9.03 -9.43 22.12
N PRO A 423 10.25 -9.02 21.76
CA PRO A 423 11.27 -8.68 22.75
C PRO A 423 10.82 -7.49 23.59
N ILE A 424 11.41 -7.39 24.77
CA ILE A 424 11.16 -6.35 25.77
C ILE A 424 12.35 -5.40 25.77
N GLY A 425 12.04 -4.10 25.83
CA GLY A 425 13.05 -3.05 25.96
C GLY A 425 12.66 -1.75 25.24
N PRO A 426 13.43 -0.67 25.48
CA PRO A 426 13.13 0.68 25.00
C PRO A 426 13.48 0.89 23.51
N TYR A 427 13.33 -0.14 22.69
CA TYR A 427 13.71 -0.10 21.27
C TYR A 427 12.50 0.02 20.36
N ILE A 428 12.71 0.70 19.24
CA ILE A 428 11.79 0.76 18.12
C ILE A 428 12.36 -0.12 17.02
N VAL A 429 11.57 -1.09 16.54
CA VAL A 429 11.91 -1.96 15.42
C VAL A 429 11.01 -1.58 14.25
N ALA A 430 11.59 -0.89 13.28
CA ALA A 430 10.95 -0.54 12.03
C ALA A 430 11.33 -1.56 10.94
N VAL A 431 10.34 -2.12 10.26
CA VAL A 431 10.56 -3.08 9.16
C VAL A 431 9.77 -2.63 7.94
N SER A 432 10.47 -2.42 6.84
CA SER A 432 9.91 -2.10 5.53
C SER A 432 10.07 -3.28 4.60
N VAL A 433 8.96 -3.67 3.96
CA VAL A 433 8.94 -4.70 2.91
C VAL A 433 8.48 -4.05 1.62
N VAL A 434 9.27 -4.18 0.57
CA VAL A 434 8.95 -3.64 -0.76
C VAL A 434 8.85 -4.77 -1.77
N SER A 435 7.74 -4.81 -2.51
CA SER A 435 7.52 -5.75 -3.62
C SER A 435 6.43 -5.23 -4.57
N PRO A 436 6.52 -5.48 -5.89
CA PRO A 436 5.42 -5.20 -6.81
C PRO A 436 4.19 -6.09 -6.55
N PHE A 437 4.36 -7.22 -5.84
CA PHE A 437 3.32 -8.25 -5.67
C PHE A 437 3.08 -8.62 -4.20
N ILE A 438 3.16 -7.64 -3.28
CA ILE A 438 2.85 -7.86 -1.85
C ILE A 438 1.45 -8.47 -1.73
N LYS A 439 1.38 -9.61 -1.04
CA LYS A 439 0.12 -10.28 -0.73
C LYS A 439 -0.40 -9.77 0.61
N PHE A 440 -1.49 -9.03 0.57
CA PHE A 440 -2.21 -8.61 1.77
C PHE A 440 -3.31 -9.61 2.12
N LYS A 441 -3.64 -9.74 3.41
CA LYS A 441 -4.75 -10.60 3.87
C LYS A 441 -6.13 -10.01 3.58
N ASN A 442 -6.24 -8.69 3.48
CA ASN A 442 -7.48 -7.96 3.28
C ASN A 442 -7.29 -6.80 2.28
N ALA A 443 -8.41 -6.28 1.77
CA ALA A 443 -8.41 -5.16 0.82
C ALA A 443 -8.00 -3.82 1.46
N SER A 444 -8.07 -3.70 2.79
CA SER A 444 -7.56 -2.53 3.53
C SER A 444 -6.03 -2.46 3.62
N LYS A 445 -5.31 -3.52 3.19
CA LYS A 445 -3.85 -3.58 3.08
C LYS A 445 -3.07 -3.37 4.40
N GLU A 446 -3.66 -3.70 5.54
CA GLU A 446 -3.02 -3.47 6.85
C GLU A 446 -2.12 -4.64 7.30
N THR A 447 -2.27 -5.80 6.65
CA THR A 447 -1.59 -7.04 7.06
C THR A 447 -0.97 -7.75 5.88
N ILE A 448 0.35 -7.90 5.90
CA ILE A 448 1.11 -8.72 4.94
C ILE A 448 0.92 -10.20 5.31
N ASP A 449 0.57 -11.01 4.32
CA ASP A 449 0.42 -12.46 4.47
C ASP A 449 1.77 -13.13 4.79
N ALA A 450 1.75 -14.10 5.69
CA ALA A 450 2.95 -14.69 6.28
C ALA A 450 3.32 -16.01 5.57
N SER A 451 3.98 -15.92 4.42
CA SER A 451 4.62 -17.08 3.81
C SER A 451 5.97 -17.38 4.47
N ASP A 452 6.36 -18.66 4.48
CA ASP A 452 7.58 -19.10 5.16
C ASP A 452 8.84 -18.45 4.55
N GLU A 453 8.92 -18.35 3.22
CA GLU A 453 10.05 -17.71 2.54
C GLU A 453 10.15 -16.20 2.87
N LEU A 454 9.02 -15.51 2.95
CA LEU A 454 8.99 -14.08 3.29
C LEU A 454 9.38 -13.85 4.75
N VAL A 455 8.80 -14.63 5.67
CA VAL A 455 9.12 -14.53 7.10
C VAL A 455 10.60 -14.83 7.33
N GLU A 456 11.15 -15.84 6.66
CA GLU A 456 12.57 -16.18 6.75
C GLU A 456 13.48 -15.06 6.24
N GLU A 457 13.15 -14.41 5.12
CA GLU A 457 13.96 -13.30 4.61
C GLU A 457 13.92 -12.07 5.54
N ILE A 458 12.74 -11.72 6.08
CA ILE A 458 12.61 -10.65 7.08
C ILE A 458 13.42 -11.01 8.33
N ARG A 459 13.33 -12.27 8.80
CA ARG A 459 14.07 -12.78 9.96
C ARG A 459 15.58 -12.67 9.77
N ARG A 460 16.10 -12.99 8.57
CA ARG A 460 17.53 -12.81 8.23
C ARG A 460 17.96 -11.35 8.29
N THR A 461 17.10 -10.43 7.86
CA THR A 461 17.36 -8.98 7.97
C THR A 461 17.42 -8.54 9.43
N LEU A 462 16.46 -8.99 10.24
CA LEU A 462 16.39 -8.69 11.68
C LEU A 462 17.59 -9.26 12.45
N ILE A 463 18.07 -10.46 12.10
CA ILE A 463 19.27 -11.05 12.71
C ILE A 463 20.50 -10.16 12.50
N GLN A 464 20.69 -9.60 11.31
CA GLN A 464 21.80 -8.68 11.04
C GLN A 464 21.68 -7.40 11.86
N ALA A 465 20.47 -6.85 12.00
CA ALA A 465 20.24 -5.70 12.87
C ALA A 465 20.50 -6.04 14.35
N GLY A 466 20.06 -7.22 14.82
CA GLY A 466 20.31 -7.73 16.17
C GLY A 466 21.79 -7.90 16.49
N GLN A 467 22.61 -8.34 15.53
CA GLN A 467 24.07 -8.40 15.70
C GLN A 467 24.70 -7.03 15.94
N ARG A 468 24.21 -5.98 15.26
CA ARG A 468 24.67 -4.60 15.46
C ARG A 468 24.21 -4.07 16.81
N LEU A 469 22.96 -4.32 17.18
CA LEU A 469 22.41 -3.98 18.50
C LEU A 469 23.20 -4.63 19.65
N SER A 470 23.54 -5.91 19.53
CA SER A 470 24.29 -6.62 20.56
C SER A 470 25.67 -6.01 20.83
N LYS A 471 26.34 -5.50 19.79
CA LYS A 471 27.62 -4.80 19.94
C LYS A 471 27.46 -3.49 20.70
N HIS A 472 26.36 -2.76 20.48
CA HIS A 472 26.03 -1.54 21.19
C HIS A 472 25.78 -1.80 22.68
N ILE A 473 24.86 -2.71 23.00
CA ILE A 473 24.53 -3.07 24.39
C ILE A 473 25.78 -3.51 25.16
N ARG A 474 26.67 -4.32 24.54
CA ARG A 474 27.92 -4.74 25.19
C ARG A 474 28.87 -3.58 25.49
N ARG A 475 28.91 -2.54 24.64
CA ARG A 475 29.72 -1.34 24.88
C ARG A 475 29.17 -0.52 26.03
N GLU A 476 27.84 -0.40 26.12
CA GLU A 476 27.18 0.31 27.23
C GLU A 476 27.38 -0.38 28.56
N VAL A 477 27.16 -1.70 28.62
CA VAL A 477 27.38 -2.48 29.84
C VAL A 477 28.82 -2.31 30.32
N LYS A 478 29.80 -2.40 29.40
CA LYS A 478 31.21 -2.18 29.74
C LYS A 478 31.50 -0.75 30.20
N ALA A 479 30.83 0.26 29.63
CA ALA A 479 31.01 1.66 30.03
C ALA A 479 30.39 1.96 31.41
N ASN A 480 29.32 1.26 31.78
CA ASN A 480 28.66 1.40 33.09
C ASN A 480 29.35 0.60 34.21
N GLU A 481 30.18 -0.39 33.86
CA GLU A 481 31.01 -1.16 34.80
C GLU A 481 32.34 -0.47 35.16
N LEU A 482 32.73 0.57 34.40
CA LEU A 482 33.90 1.43 34.62
C LEU A 482 33.51 2.68 35.40
#